data_AF-A0A7U9RHS8-F1
#
_entry.id   AF-A0A7U9RHS8-F1
#
_cell.length_a   1.000
_cell.length_b   1.000
_cell.length_c   1.000
_cell.angle_alpha   90.00
_cell.angle_beta   90.00
_cell.angle_gamma   90.00
#
_symmetry.space_group_name_H-M   'P 1'
#
loop_
_entity.id
_entity.type
_entity.pdbx_description
1 polymer ?
#
loop_
_entity_poly.entity_id
_entity_poly.type
_entity_poly.pdbx_seq_one_letter_code
_entity_poly.pdbx_strand_id
1 'polypeptide(L)'
;MGLFCLNSGFRSGGGVISSFAPTVYDTGLYHAQAVRWINEYGCVKGLGNLHNRFAYNSSFLCLQALYNWKFLGEQLHSMNAYISVLMIGYAFLSFKFFRLRNEVMGDVMSLAVILYTGCAVYTVSSPNTDYFAMVLVGYIISKWFRCRSDEQRSVLCLLGIFCATVKLSTAMMVILSVPVFMKLARDRKWKFISVWGVAGCIAVSVFLIRNIIISGYILYPYAQLDFFHVDWKMPKELVVFDHNEIIVWGRSLNDVRKYDWGIESWFPIWWETLTKAQMFLCVMNIVCFIILGAECIICYAKHKNKEWILIWITSIFCLSAWLFSAPLIRYGRIYLYFQPLILLGIVIENAKKIIIRWIGMLCCCAVCMYSAFLTGGYILNNEKIAIIYPAEYPAWECSANDFYGILVYTCEDGDRTGWNCFPSIPYKKTLATIELRGGSLKEGFKAKQQA
;
A
#
# COMPACT_ATOMS: atom_id res chain seq x y z
N MET A 1 -46.84 16.40 11.51
CA MET A 1 -46.33 17.37 12.49
C MET A 1 -45.99 16.58 13.75
N GLY A 2 -44.71 16.49 14.11
CA GLY A 2 -44.25 15.91 15.37
C GLY A 2 -43.78 14.45 15.33
N LEU A 3 -42.57 14.28 15.87
CA LEU A 3 -41.95 13.07 16.45
C LEU A 3 -41.36 12.02 15.49
N PHE A 4 -40.05 12.15 15.24
CA PHE A 4 -39.05 11.19 15.73
C PHE A 4 -37.67 11.88 15.82
N CYS A 5 -37.46 12.64 16.89
CA CYS A 5 -36.13 12.90 17.43
C CYS A 5 -35.75 11.70 18.30
N LEU A 6 -34.82 10.86 17.83
CA LEU A 6 -34.13 9.88 18.65
C LEU A 6 -32.62 9.95 18.40
N ASN A 7 -31.96 10.59 19.38
CA ASN A 7 -30.63 10.38 19.91
C ASN A 7 -29.49 9.97 18.97
N SER A 8 -28.62 10.96 18.77
CA SER A 8 -27.17 10.86 18.77
C SER A 8 -26.62 9.81 19.76
N GLY A 9 -26.12 8.70 19.23
CA GLY A 9 -25.33 7.72 19.98
C GLY A 9 -24.73 6.72 19.01
N PHE A 10 -23.40 6.73 18.88
CA PHE A 10 -22.62 5.78 18.07
C PHE A 10 -22.98 5.71 16.57
N ARG A 11 -22.61 6.75 15.82
CA ARG A 11 -22.52 6.67 14.35
C ARG A 11 -21.10 6.24 13.98
N SER A 12 -20.98 5.03 13.42
CA SER A 12 -19.73 4.44 12.94
C SER A 12 -19.06 5.35 11.89
N GLY A 13 -17.97 6.03 12.27
CA GLY A 13 -17.23 6.97 11.40
C GLY A 13 -16.64 6.37 10.12
N GLY A 14 -16.69 5.06 9.96
CA GLY A 14 -16.25 4.34 8.78
C GLY A 14 -16.99 4.65 7.49
N GLY A 15 -18.33 4.80 7.56
CA GLY A 15 -19.17 5.10 6.40
C GLY A 15 -19.14 6.56 5.97
N VAL A 16 -18.59 7.45 6.79
CA VAL A 16 -18.51 8.90 6.52
C VAL A 16 -17.32 9.22 5.61
N ILE A 17 -16.20 8.50 5.78
CA ILE A 17 -14.95 8.76 5.05
C ILE A 17 -14.99 8.16 3.63
N SER A 18 -15.66 7.01 3.46
CA SER A 18 -15.92 6.42 2.13
C SER A 18 -16.65 7.38 1.19
N SER A 19 -17.39 8.32 1.77
CA SER A 19 -18.27 9.22 1.06
C SER A 19 -17.62 10.50 0.57
N PHE A 20 -16.38 10.77 0.98
CA PHE A 20 -15.66 11.95 0.53
C PHE A 20 -15.14 11.79 -0.89
N ALA A 21 -14.98 12.92 -1.57
CA ALA A 21 -14.33 12.92 -2.87
C ALA A 21 -12.88 12.42 -2.72
N PRO A 22 -12.38 11.61 -3.67
CA PRO A 22 -10.98 11.23 -3.70
C PRO A 22 -10.07 12.46 -3.74
N THR A 23 -9.05 12.52 -2.87
CA THR A 23 -8.18 13.69 -2.71
C THR A 23 -6.74 13.48 -3.18
N VAL A 24 -6.31 12.22 -3.34
CA VAL A 24 -4.94 11.90 -3.73
C VAL A 24 -4.71 12.28 -5.19
N TYR A 25 -3.61 13.00 -5.45
CA TYR A 25 -3.22 13.44 -6.80
C TYR A 25 -3.28 12.32 -7.84
N ASP A 26 -2.71 11.16 -7.48
CA ASP A 26 -2.62 9.97 -8.33
C ASP A 26 -4.00 9.42 -8.75
N THR A 27 -5.08 9.78 -8.04
CA THR A 27 -6.44 9.37 -8.41
C THR A 27 -6.87 9.97 -9.74
N GLY A 28 -6.66 11.28 -9.90
CA GLY A 28 -6.95 11.99 -11.15
C GLY A 28 -5.94 11.69 -12.25
N LEU A 29 -4.71 11.32 -11.86
CA LEU A 29 -3.62 11.02 -12.78
C LEU A 29 -3.82 9.66 -13.46
N TYR A 30 -3.99 8.58 -12.69
CA TYR A 30 -4.10 7.24 -13.28
C TYR A 30 -4.97 6.24 -12.53
N HIS A 31 -5.24 6.37 -11.21
CA HIS A 31 -5.98 5.30 -10.50
C HIS A 31 -7.39 5.14 -11.03
N ALA A 32 -8.13 6.24 -11.23
CA ALA A 32 -9.49 6.20 -11.74
C ALA A 32 -9.54 5.57 -13.15
N GLN A 33 -8.66 6.02 -14.05
CA GLN A 33 -8.52 5.46 -15.39
C GLN A 33 -8.12 3.98 -15.38
N ALA A 34 -7.17 3.58 -14.53
CA ALA A 34 -6.72 2.19 -14.44
C ALA A 34 -7.87 1.27 -14.00
N VAL A 35 -8.68 1.70 -13.02
CA VAL A 35 -9.89 0.97 -12.60
C VAL A 35 -10.91 0.90 -13.74
N ARG A 36 -11.12 2.00 -14.48
CA ARG A 36 -12.06 2.05 -15.61
C ARG A 36 -11.62 1.14 -16.77
N TRP A 37 -10.32 1.09 -17.08
CA TRP A 37 -9.74 0.16 -18.07
C TRP A 37 -10.01 -1.30 -17.70
N ILE A 38 -9.85 -1.66 -16.41
CA ILE A 38 -10.16 -3.02 -15.93
C ILE A 38 -11.65 -3.32 -16.08
N ASN A 39 -12.53 -2.37 -15.76
CA ASN A 39 -13.98 -2.55 -15.87
C ASN A 39 -14.47 -2.67 -17.32
N GLU A 40 -13.91 -1.90 -18.26
CA GLU A 40 -14.37 -1.88 -19.65
C GLU A 40 -13.71 -2.94 -20.53
N TYR A 41 -12.42 -3.23 -20.31
CA TYR A 41 -11.62 -4.07 -21.21
C TYR A 41 -10.84 -5.18 -20.50
N GLY A 42 -10.86 -5.24 -19.17
CA GLY A 42 -10.13 -6.24 -18.39
C GLY A 42 -8.62 -6.00 -18.43
N CYS A 43 -7.89 -6.90 -19.10
CA CYS A 43 -6.42 -6.84 -19.19
C CYS A 43 -5.99 -6.58 -20.64
N VAL A 44 -5.68 -5.32 -20.95
CA VAL A 44 -5.34 -4.86 -22.30
C VAL A 44 -3.84 -4.99 -22.55
N LYS A 45 -3.48 -5.55 -23.72
CA LYS A 45 -2.09 -5.74 -24.14
C LYS A 45 -1.40 -4.40 -24.36
N GLY A 46 -0.23 -4.22 -23.76
CA GLY A 46 0.59 -3.01 -23.92
C GLY A 46 -0.09 -1.74 -23.47
N LEU A 47 -1.03 -1.82 -22.52
CA LEU A 47 -1.73 -0.65 -21.97
C LEU A 47 -0.76 0.40 -21.40
N GLY A 48 0.41 -0.01 -20.92
CA GLY A 48 1.47 0.89 -20.51
C GLY A 48 2.04 1.78 -21.62
N ASN A 49 1.91 1.41 -22.91
CA ASN A 49 2.27 2.28 -24.03
C ASN A 49 1.36 3.51 -24.12
N LEU A 50 0.06 3.34 -23.82
CA LEU A 50 -0.90 4.45 -23.81
C LEU A 50 -0.60 5.44 -22.68
N HIS A 51 -0.31 4.91 -21.50
CA HIS A 51 0.14 5.67 -20.35
C HIS A 51 0.99 4.75 -19.46
N ASN A 52 2.26 5.10 -19.26
CA ASN A 52 3.23 4.34 -18.46
C ASN A 52 2.68 3.87 -17.10
N ARG A 53 1.92 4.72 -16.40
CA ARG A 53 1.36 4.41 -15.08
C ARG A 53 0.28 3.32 -15.12
N PHE A 54 -0.30 3.01 -16.27
CA PHE A 54 -1.18 1.84 -16.41
C PHE A 54 -0.42 0.51 -16.36
N ALA A 55 0.91 0.53 -16.50
CA ALA A 55 1.77 -0.61 -16.20
C ALA A 55 2.11 -0.74 -14.70
N TYR A 56 1.71 0.21 -13.84
CA TYR A 56 1.78 0.06 -12.38
C TYR A 56 0.76 -0.99 -11.91
N ASN A 57 1.19 -2.23 -11.94
CA ASN A 57 0.36 -3.36 -11.58
C ASN A 57 0.15 -3.42 -10.06
N SER A 58 -1.11 -3.56 -9.66
CA SER A 58 -1.50 -3.76 -8.27
C SER A 58 -2.77 -4.58 -8.22
N SER A 59 -2.74 -5.67 -7.44
CA SER A 59 -3.93 -6.48 -7.15
C SER A 59 -5.05 -5.67 -6.49
N PHE A 60 -4.73 -4.55 -5.82
CA PHE A 60 -5.73 -3.66 -5.23
C PHE A 60 -6.57 -2.93 -6.29
N LEU A 61 -5.99 -2.52 -7.43
CA LEU A 61 -6.76 -1.88 -8.50
C LEU A 61 -7.76 -2.86 -9.13
N CYS A 62 -7.40 -4.15 -9.23
CA CYS A 62 -8.33 -5.20 -9.64
C CYS A 62 -9.46 -5.40 -8.61
N LEU A 63 -9.14 -5.39 -7.31
CA LEU A 63 -10.14 -5.43 -6.24
C LEU A 63 -11.09 -4.22 -6.30
N GLN A 64 -10.52 -3.02 -6.50
CA GLN A 64 -11.29 -1.79 -6.64
C GLN A 64 -12.22 -1.83 -7.86
N ALA A 65 -11.77 -2.38 -8.99
CA ALA A 65 -12.60 -2.57 -10.17
C ALA A 65 -13.78 -3.51 -9.92
N LEU A 66 -13.52 -4.66 -9.28
CA LEU A 66 -14.57 -5.64 -8.93
C LEU A 66 -15.70 -5.02 -8.08
N TYR A 67 -15.35 -4.17 -7.12
CA TYR A 67 -16.29 -3.54 -6.19
C TYR A 67 -16.68 -2.11 -6.55
N ASN A 68 -16.33 -1.64 -7.75
CA ASN A 68 -16.74 -0.31 -8.22
C ASN A 68 -18.23 -0.27 -8.61
N TRP A 69 -18.83 -1.43 -8.89
CA TRP A 69 -20.25 -1.60 -9.26
C TRP A 69 -20.72 -0.70 -10.42
N LYS A 70 -19.80 -0.34 -11.33
CA LYS A 70 -20.08 0.45 -12.53
C LYS A 70 -21.30 -0.05 -13.32
N PHE A 71 -21.53 -1.36 -13.36
CA PHE A 71 -22.67 -1.97 -14.06
C PHE A 71 -24.04 -1.56 -13.48
N LEU A 72 -24.09 -1.05 -12.24
CA LEU A 72 -25.28 -0.48 -11.60
C LEU A 72 -25.35 1.05 -11.70
N GLY A 73 -24.41 1.69 -12.41
CA GLY A 73 -24.31 3.15 -12.50
C GLY A 73 -23.62 3.82 -11.31
N GLU A 74 -23.25 3.07 -10.27
CA GLU A 74 -22.48 3.57 -9.14
C GLU A 74 -20.98 3.59 -9.45
N GLN A 75 -20.25 4.58 -8.92
CA GLN A 75 -18.80 4.72 -9.08
C GLN A 75 -18.12 4.56 -7.71
N LEU A 76 -18.31 3.42 -7.06
CA LEU A 76 -17.74 3.19 -5.75
C LEU A 76 -16.21 3.17 -5.84
N HIS A 77 -15.54 4.04 -5.10
CA HIS A 77 -14.07 4.15 -5.03
C HIS A 77 -13.53 3.85 -3.62
N SER A 78 -14.40 3.29 -2.78
CA SER A 78 -14.25 3.29 -1.33
C SER A 78 -13.62 2.01 -0.77
N MET A 79 -12.91 1.19 -1.56
CA MET A 79 -12.37 -0.08 -1.01
C MET A 79 -11.35 0.16 0.09
N ASN A 80 -10.54 1.21 -0.02
CA ASN A 80 -9.65 1.60 1.08
C ASN A 80 -10.45 1.97 2.34
N ALA A 81 -11.58 2.66 2.21
CA ALA A 81 -12.46 2.99 3.33
C ALA A 81 -13.08 1.74 3.96
N TYR A 82 -13.60 0.82 3.16
CA TYR A 82 -14.09 -0.46 3.66
C TYR A 82 -13.00 -1.23 4.42
N ILE A 83 -11.81 -1.35 3.84
CA ILE A 83 -10.65 -1.99 4.47
C ILE A 83 -10.27 -1.26 5.77
N SER A 84 -10.33 0.07 5.81
CA SER A 84 -10.01 0.84 7.01
C SER A 84 -10.92 0.50 8.18
N VAL A 85 -12.23 0.34 7.92
CA VAL A 85 -13.22 -0.05 8.93
C VAL A 85 -12.94 -1.45 9.44
N LEU A 86 -12.67 -2.39 8.53
CA LEU A 86 -12.34 -3.76 8.91
C LEU A 86 -11.05 -3.84 9.74
N MET A 87 -10.01 -3.11 9.33
CA MET A 87 -8.71 -3.13 9.99
C MET A 87 -8.72 -2.42 11.34
N ILE A 88 -9.43 -1.30 11.44
CA ILE A 88 -9.68 -0.62 12.72
C ILE A 88 -10.52 -1.51 13.64
N GLY A 89 -11.61 -2.08 13.12
CA GLY A 89 -12.47 -3.00 13.87
C GLY A 89 -11.70 -4.21 14.39
N TYR A 90 -10.87 -4.82 13.54
CA TYR A 90 -9.93 -5.87 13.94
C TYR A 90 -9.00 -5.40 15.05
N ALA A 91 -8.34 -4.25 14.89
CA ALA A 91 -7.37 -3.76 15.85
C ALA A 91 -8.02 -3.51 17.23
N PHE A 92 -9.20 -2.89 17.26
CA PHE A 92 -9.94 -2.63 18.49
C PHE A 92 -10.47 -3.91 19.15
N LEU A 93 -11.12 -4.79 18.39
CA LEU A 93 -11.70 -6.03 18.91
C LEU A 93 -10.63 -7.04 19.34
N SER A 94 -9.42 -6.93 18.79
CA SER A 94 -8.29 -7.78 19.16
C SER A 94 -7.57 -7.34 20.43
N PHE A 95 -7.82 -6.13 20.95
CA PHE A 95 -7.21 -5.68 22.20
C PHE A 95 -7.68 -6.55 23.36
N LYS A 96 -6.72 -7.21 24.01
CA LYS A 96 -6.96 -7.96 25.25
C LYS A 96 -6.15 -7.41 26.40
N PHE A 97 -5.69 -6.16 26.28
CA PHE A 97 -4.75 -5.53 27.20
C PHE A 97 -5.25 -5.55 28.66
N PHE A 98 -6.56 -5.38 28.86
CA PHE A 98 -7.22 -5.45 30.17
C PHE A 98 -7.34 -6.87 30.77
N ARG A 99 -7.11 -7.92 30.00
CA ARG A 99 -7.21 -9.32 30.44
C ARG A 99 -5.90 -9.93 30.93
N LEU A 100 -4.81 -9.14 31.05
CA LEU A 100 -3.51 -9.56 31.61
C LEU A 100 -2.99 -10.91 31.06
N ARG A 101 -3.11 -11.14 29.75
CA ARG A 101 -2.61 -12.36 29.08
C ARG A 101 -1.32 -12.08 28.29
N ASN A 102 -0.60 -13.15 27.95
CA ASN A 102 0.64 -13.18 27.13
C ASN A 102 0.47 -12.69 25.67
N GLU A 103 -0.45 -11.76 25.38
CA GLU A 103 -0.73 -11.21 24.04
C GLU A 103 -0.38 -9.71 23.93
N VAL A 104 0.35 -9.16 24.90
CA VAL A 104 0.72 -7.73 24.98
C VAL A 104 1.42 -7.27 23.71
N MET A 105 2.40 -8.01 23.21
CA MET A 105 3.08 -7.66 21.96
C MET A 105 2.10 -7.55 20.78
N GLY A 106 1.15 -8.48 20.67
CA GLY A 106 0.11 -8.40 19.66
C GLY A 106 -0.75 -7.14 19.80
N ASP A 107 -1.13 -6.79 21.03
CA ASP A 107 -1.93 -5.58 21.32
C ASP A 107 -1.17 -4.33 20.92
N VAL A 108 0.09 -4.21 21.32
CA VAL A 108 0.94 -3.08 20.96
C VAL A 108 1.13 -3.00 19.44
N MET A 109 1.28 -4.12 18.73
CA MET A 109 1.34 -4.13 17.27
C MET A 109 0.04 -3.71 16.58
N SER A 110 -1.13 -3.94 17.19
CA SER A 110 -2.41 -3.42 16.67
C SER A 110 -2.46 -1.89 16.64
N LEU A 111 -1.66 -1.21 17.47
CA LEU A 111 -1.53 0.26 17.44
C LEU A 111 -0.93 0.74 16.12
N ALA A 112 -0.06 -0.03 15.46
CA ALA A 112 0.49 0.34 14.16
C ALA A 112 -0.63 0.52 13.11
N VAL A 113 -1.63 -0.37 13.12
CA VAL A 113 -2.79 -0.32 12.22
C VAL A 113 -3.65 0.90 12.50
N ILE A 114 -3.90 1.19 13.78
CA ILE A 114 -4.69 2.35 14.22
C ILE A 114 -3.97 3.65 13.85
N LEU A 115 -2.70 3.80 14.24
CA LEU A 115 -1.88 4.97 13.93
C LEU A 115 -1.76 5.21 12.44
N TYR A 116 -1.43 4.18 11.67
CA TYR A 116 -1.31 4.32 10.23
C TYR A 116 -2.63 4.78 9.62
N THR A 117 -3.75 4.19 10.05
CA THR A 117 -5.07 4.57 9.53
C THR A 117 -5.45 6.00 9.88
N GLY A 118 -5.27 6.42 11.14
CA GLY A 118 -5.52 7.82 11.54
C GLY A 118 -4.66 8.81 10.75
N CYS A 119 -3.38 8.50 10.55
CA CYS A 119 -2.48 9.34 9.77
C CYS A 119 -2.69 9.25 8.24
N ALA A 120 -3.42 8.27 7.74
CA ALA A 120 -3.71 8.07 6.32
C ALA A 120 -5.17 8.41 5.97
N VAL A 121 -5.98 8.84 6.94
CA VAL A 121 -7.44 9.03 6.79
C VAL A 121 -7.82 9.87 5.56
N TYR A 122 -7.04 10.90 5.25
CA TYR A 122 -7.28 11.78 4.10
C TYR A 122 -7.10 11.10 2.74
N THR A 123 -6.41 9.97 2.69
CA THR A 123 -6.16 9.19 1.46
C THR A 123 -7.16 8.06 1.25
N VAL A 124 -7.94 7.73 2.27
CA VAL A 124 -8.77 6.51 2.32
C VAL A 124 -9.97 6.57 1.36
N SER A 125 -10.41 7.77 0.97
CA SER A 125 -11.41 7.97 -0.09
C SER A 125 -10.83 7.77 -1.50
N SER A 126 -9.51 7.74 -1.66
CA SER A 126 -8.87 7.51 -2.95
C SER A 126 -8.55 6.03 -3.17
N PRO A 127 -8.66 5.51 -4.41
CA PRO A 127 -8.22 4.16 -4.79
C PRO A 127 -6.68 4.06 -4.90
N ASN A 128 -5.96 4.63 -3.93
CA ASN A 128 -4.51 4.51 -3.83
C ASN A 128 -4.09 3.09 -3.42
N THR A 129 -2.95 2.63 -3.92
CA THR A 129 -2.47 1.26 -3.67
C THR A 129 -1.64 1.13 -2.39
N ASP A 130 -1.33 2.24 -1.73
CA ASP A 130 -0.47 2.29 -0.55
C ASP A 130 -1.20 1.80 0.69
N TYR A 131 -2.41 2.31 0.91
CA TYR A 131 -3.13 2.15 2.15
C TYR A 131 -3.35 0.67 2.49
N PHE A 132 -3.96 -0.09 1.57
CA PHE A 132 -4.23 -1.51 1.78
C PHE A 132 -2.96 -2.32 2.06
N ALA A 133 -1.89 -2.08 1.30
CA ALA A 133 -0.62 -2.78 1.49
C ALA A 133 -0.06 -2.56 2.91
N MET A 134 -0.02 -1.29 3.35
CA MET A 134 0.55 -0.94 4.65
C MET A 134 -0.28 -1.46 5.83
N VAL A 135 -1.61 -1.36 5.77
CA VAL A 135 -2.47 -1.91 6.83
C VAL A 135 -2.47 -3.44 6.84
N LEU A 136 -2.32 -4.09 5.67
CA LEU A 136 -2.19 -5.55 5.59
C LEU A 136 -0.88 -6.02 6.25
N VAL A 137 0.23 -5.31 6.03
CA VAL A 137 1.49 -5.56 6.77
C VAL A 137 1.28 -5.42 8.28
N GLY A 138 0.63 -4.35 8.73
CA GLY A 138 0.30 -4.13 10.14
C GLY A 138 -0.58 -5.25 10.72
N TYR A 139 -1.58 -5.70 9.96
CA TYR A 139 -2.43 -6.84 10.32
C TYR A 139 -1.61 -8.13 10.46
N ILE A 140 -0.76 -8.45 9.47
CA ILE A 140 0.09 -9.65 9.48
C ILE A 140 0.94 -9.68 10.75
N ILE A 141 1.63 -8.59 11.06
CA ILE A 141 2.53 -8.52 12.23
C ILE A 141 1.74 -8.56 13.55
N SER A 142 0.63 -7.84 13.64
CA SER A 142 -0.25 -7.89 14.81
C SER A 142 -0.80 -9.30 15.05
N LYS A 143 -1.26 -9.97 13.99
CA LYS A 143 -1.82 -11.32 14.08
C LYS A 143 -0.75 -12.36 14.37
N TRP A 144 0.49 -12.15 13.90
CA TRP A 144 1.63 -13.05 14.11
C TRP A 144 1.84 -13.40 15.58
N PHE A 145 1.83 -12.39 16.46
CA PHE A 145 1.99 -12.57 17.91
C PHE A 145 0.79 -13.21 18.61
N ARG A 146 -0.33 -13.41 17.89
CA ARG A 146 -1.53 -14.09 18.40
C ARG A 146 -1.70 -15.49 17.84
N CYS A 147 -0.92 -15.87 16.83
CA CYS A 147 -0.92 -17.22 16.29
C CYS A 147 -0.36 -18.20 17.32
N ARG A 148 -1.02 -19.35 17.46
CA ARG A 148 -0.65 -20.42 18.40
C ARG A 148 0.08 -21.58 17.74
N SER A 149 0.07 -21.64 16.42
CA SER A 149 0.70 -22.71 15.65
C SER A 149 1.34 -22.18 14.37
N ASP A 150 2.27 -22.95 13.82
CA ASP A 150 2.97 -22.57 12.58
C ASP A 150 2.08 -22.73 11.34
N GLU A 151 1.04 -23.57 11.41
CA GLU A 151 -0.02 -23.62 10.40
C GLU A 151 -0.74 -22.28 10.29
N GLN A 152 -1.09 -21.66 11.43
CA GLN A 152 -1.71 -20.33 11.41
C GLN A 152 -0.75 -19.28 10.85
N ARG A 153 0.55 -19.37 11.19
CA ARG A 153 1.57 -18.46 10.64
C ARG A 153 1.78 -18.64 9.15
N SER A 154 1.65 -19.86 8.62
CA SER A 154 1.78 -20.12 7.18
C SER A 154 0.70 -19.43 6.34
N VAL A 155 -0.49 -19.22 6.90
CA VAL A 155 -1.53 -18.38 6.27
C VAL A 155 -1.09 -16.92 6.22
N LEU A 156 -0.46 -16.42 7.29
CA LEU A 156 0.09 -15.06 7.31
C LEU A 156 1.26 -14.89 6.32
N CYS A 157 2.07 -15.93 6.13
CA CYS A 157 3.10 -15.97 5.09
C CYS A 157 2.50 -15.84 3.69
N LEU A 158 1.41 -16.55 3.40
CA LEU A 158 0.66 -16.39 2.15
C LEU A 158 0.12 -14.97 1.99
N LEU A 159 -0.44 -14.37 3.06
CA LEU A 159 -0.86 -12.97 3.03
C LEU A 159 0.31 -12.01 2.77
N GLY A 160 1.50 -12.30 3.30
CA GLY A 160 2.72 -11.54 3.02
C GLY A 160 3.13 -11.62 1.54
N ILE A 161 3.05 -12.80 0.94
CA ILE A 161 3.28 -13.00 -0.50
C ILE A 161 2.23 -12.25 -1.33
N PHE A 162 0.95 -12.37 -0.97
CA PHE A 162 -0.13 -11.63 -1.62
C PHE A 162 0.07 -10.11 -1.50
N CYS A 163 0.53 -9.62 -0.34
CA CYS A 163 0.80 -8.21 -0.11
C CYS A 163 1.81 -7.64 -1.12
N ALA A 164 2.81 -8.43 -1.53
CA ALA A 164 3.77 -8.05 -2.56
C ALA A 164 3.10 -7.77 -3.92
N THR A 165 2.01 -8.48 -4.24
CA THR A 165 1.20 -8.25 -5.45
C THR A 165 0.31 -7.00 -5.35
N VAL A 166 -0.01 -6.57 -4.12
CA VAL A 166 -0.69 -5.28 -3.88
C VAL A 166 0.29 -4.13 -4.07
N LYS A 167 1.49 -4.25 -3.46
CA LYS A 167 2.56 -3.28 -3.60
C LYS A 167 3.91 -3.96 -3.44
N LEU A 168 4.74 -3.88 -4.48
CA LEU A 168 6.04 -4.56 -4.54
C LEU A 168 7.00 -4.16 -3.41
N SER A 169 6.89 -2.95 -2.87
CA SER A 169 7.68 -2.49 -1.72
C SER A 169 7.43 -3.27 -0.42
N THR A 170 6.43 -4.16 -0.40
CA THR A 170 6.17 -5.08 0.73
C THR A 170 6.78 -6.47 0.53
N ALA A 171 7.49 -6.71 -0.58
CA ALA A 171 8.05 -8.03 -0.91
C ALA A 171 9.01 -8.59 0.16
N MET A 172 9.71 -7.73 0.91
CA MET A 172 10.59 -8.15 2.01
C MET A 172 9.87 -8.87 3.16
N MET A 173 8.53 -8.80 3.21
CA MET A 173 7.72 -9.61 4.13
C MET A 173 7.89 -11.13 3.92
N VAL A 174 8.38 -11.55 2.74
CA VAL A 174 8.70 -12.96 2.46
C VAL A 174 9.70 -13.56 3.46
N ILE A 175 10.52 -12.73 4.12
CA ILE A 175 11.47 -13.15 5.15
C ILE A 175 10.77 -13.89 6.30
N LEU A 176 9.54 -13.52 6.66
CA LEU A 176 8.75 -14.23 7.67
C LEU A 176 8.42 -15.67 7.27
N SER A 177 8.33 -15.92 5.96
CA SER A 177 7.95 -17.22 5.41
C SER A 177 9.06 -18.26 5.58
N VAL A 178 10.32 -17.85 5.47
CA VAL A 178 11.48 -18.76 5.51
C VAL A 178 11.49 -19.63 6.77
N PRO A 179 11.52 -19.09 8.00
CA PRO A 179 11.59 -19.92 9.20
C PRO A 179 10.33 -20.77 9.41
N VAL A 180 9.15 -20.27 9.02
CA VAL A 180 7.88 -21.01 9.15
C VAL A 180 7.89 -22.24 8.25
N PHE A 181 8.21 -22.08 6.96
CA PHE A 181 8.23 -23.20 6.03
C PHE A 181 9.38 -24.16 6.31
N MET A 182 10.54 -23.69 6.78
CA MET A 182 11.62 -24.57 7.26
C MET A 182 11.17 -25.45 8.44
N LYS A 183 10.42 -24.87 9.38
CA LYS A 183 9.90 -25.62 10.53
C LYS A 183 8.80 -26.61 10.11
N LEU A 184 7.87 -26.18 9.24
CA LEU A 184 6.86 -27.08 8.68
C LEU A 184 7.49 -28.26 7.91
N ALA A 185 8.58 -28.02 7.17
CA ALA A 185 9.30 -29.07 6.43
C ALA A 185 9.98 -30.05 7.39
N ARG A 186 10.62 -29.54 8.44
CA ARG A 186 11.20 -30.35 9.52
C ARG A 186 10.15 -31.23 10.20
N ASP A 187 8.98 -30.66 10.47
CA ASP A 187 7.84 -31.35 11.08
C ASP A 187 7.08 -32.25 10.08
N ARG A 188 7.58 -32.39 8.84
CA ARG A 188 6.99 -33.19 7.75
C ARG A 188 5.55 -32.81 7.42
N LYS A 189 5.17 -31.55 7.63
CA LYS A 189 3.83 -31.00 7.34
C LYS A 189 3.67 -30.64 5.86
N TRP A 190 4.01 -31.58 4.97
CA TRP A 190 4.07 -31.38 3.52
C TRP A 190 2.75 -30.89 2.91
N LYS A 191 1.60 -31.34 3.44
CA LYS A 191 0.29 -30.88 3.00
C LYS A 191 0.11 -29.37 3.12
N PHE A 192 0.57 -28.76 4.21
CA PHE A 192 0.47 -27.31 4.40
C PHE A 192 1.44 -26.57 3.47
N ILE A 193 2.66 -27.09 3.31
CA ILE A 193 3.65 -26.54 2.39
C ILE A 193 3.12 -26.56 0.96
N SER A 194 2.54 -27.68 0.52
CA SER A 194 2.02 -27.82 -0.84
C SER A 194 0.81 -26.92 -1.07
N VAL A 195 -0.17 -26.88 -0.15
CA VAL A 195 -1.38 -26.05 -0.30
C VAL A 195 -1.01 -24.56 -0.35
N TRP A 196 -0.21 -24.07 0.60
CA TRP A 196 0.14 -22.65 0.63
C TRP A 196 1.21 -22.28 -0.40
N GLY A 197 2.09 -23.20 -0.76
CA GLY A 197 3.03 -23.04 -1.85
C GLY A 197 2.31 -22.87 -3.19
N VAL A 198 1.38 -23.77 -3.51
CA VAL A 198 0.55 -23.65 -4.73
C VAL A 198 -0.28 -22.37 -4.73
N ALA A 199 -0.93 -22.03 -3.60
CA ALA A 199 -1.70 -20.79 -3.49
C ALA A 199 -0.83 -19.54 -3.70
N GLY A 200 0.37 -19.52 -3.11
CA GLY A 200 1.35 -18.44 -3.28
C GLY A 200 1.85 -18.34 -4.72
N CYS A 201 2.17 -19.47 -5.36
CA CYS A 201 2.53 -19.53 -6.77
C CYS A 201 1.41 -18.99 -7.65
N ILE A 202 0.16 -19.40 -7.45
CA ILE A 202 -0.98 -18.89 -8.23
C ILE A 202 -1.10 -17.37 -8.06
N ALA A 203 -1.06 -16.86 -6.81
CA ALA A 203 -1.18 -15.43 -6.54
C ALA A 203 -0.09 -14.61 -7.26
N VAL A 204 1.17 -15.06 -7.18
CA VAL A 204 2.30 -14.39 -7.85
C VAL A 204 2.22 -14.55 -9.36
N SER A 205 1.91 -15.74 -9.88
CA SER A 205 1.81 -15.99 -11.32
C SER A 205 0.74 -15.13 -11.99
N VAL A 206 -0.44 -14.99 -11.37
CA VAL A 206 -1.49 -14.11 -11.90
C VAL A 206 -1.01 -12.65 -11.99
N PHE A 207 -0.31 -12.18 -10.95
CA PHE A 207 0.28 -10.84 -10.95
C PHE A 207 1.34 -10.67 -12.05
N LEU A 208 2.27 -11.63 -12.19
CA LEU A 208 3.33 -11.58 -13.20
C LEU A 208 2.79 -11.70 -14.64
N ILE A 209 1.81 -12.56 -14.87
CA ILE A 209 1.14 -12.67 -16.18
C ILE A 209 0.49 -11.34 -16.55
N ARG A 210 -0.20 -10.69 -15.61
CA ARG A 210 -0.77 -9.35 -15.85
C ARG A 210 0.30 -8.32 -16.19
N ASN A 211 1.46 -8.33 -15.51
CA ASN A 211 2.59 -7.46 -15.86
C ASN A 211 3.03 -7.65 -17.32
N ILE A 212 3.19 -8.90 -17.76
CA ILE A 212 3.60 -9.22 -19.14
C ILE A 212 2.55 -8.72 -20.14
N ILE A 213 1.27 -8.91 -19.84
CA ILE A 213 0.19 -8.44 -20.73
C ILE A 213 0.21 -6.91 -20.83
N ILE A 214 0.22 -6.18 -19.71
CA ILE A 214 0.06 -4.72 -19.74
C ILE A 214 1.33 -3.96 -20.16
N SER A 215 2.52 -4.55 -20.01
CA SER A 215 3.81 -3.86 -20.26
C SER A 215 4.78 -4.60 -21.20
N GLY A 216 4.64 -5.91 -21.34
CA GLY A 216 5.64 -6.76 -22.00
C GLY A 216 6.85 -7.13 -21.12
N TYR A 217 6.87 -6.71 -19.84
CA TYR A 217 7.90 -7.06 -18.85
C TYR A 217 7.32 -7.95 -17.76
N ILE A 218 8.12 -8.86 -17.19
CA ILE A 218 7.69 -9.72 -16.08
C ILE A 218 7.43 -8.90 -14.80
N LEU A 219 8.21 -7.85 -14.59
CA LEU A 219 8.14 -6.98 -13.43
C LEU A 219 8.45 -5.55 -13.82
N TYR A 220 7.41 -4.77 -14.14
CA TYR A 220 7.54 -3.36 -14.45
C TYR A 220 7.86 -2.52 -13.19
N PRO A 221 8.71 -1.47 -13.24
CA PRO A 221 9.50 -0.98 -14.38
C PRO A 221 10.97 -1.49 -14.37
N TYR A 222 11.23 -2.76 -14.08
CA TYR A 222 12.60 -3.30 -14.10
C TYR A 222 12.98 -3.82 -15.48
N ALA A 223 13.53 -2.92 -16.31
CA ALA A 223 13.95 -3.24 -17.68
C ALA A 223 15.06 -4.31 -17.77
N GLN A 224 15.75 -4.62 -16.67
CA GLN A 224 16.76 -5.68 -16.61
C GLN A 224 16.14 -7.09 -16.62
N LEU A 225 14.87 -7.21 -16.22
CA LEU A 225 14.13 -8.48 -16.19
C LEU A 225 13.36 -8.67 -17.50
N ASP A 226 14.11 -8.66 -18.59
CA ASP A 226 13.59 -8.79 -19.95
C ASP A 226 13.69 -10.25 -20.43
N PHE A 227 12.57 -10.98 -20.35
CA PHE A 227 12.49 -12.39 -20.75
C PHE A 227 11.54 -12.66 -21.92
N PHE A 228 10.77 -11.65 -22.38
CA PHE A 228 9.64 -11.84 -23.29
C PHE A 228 9.72 -10.90 -24.50
N HIS A 229 9.56 -11.45 -25.69
CA HIS A 229 9.61 -10.72 -26.96
C HIS A 229 8.19 -10.65 -27.56
N VAL A 230 7.35 -9.76 -27.02
CA VAL A 230 5.96 -9.56 -27.46
C VAL A 230 5.83 -8.29 -28.31
N ASP A 231 4.88 -8.27 -29.24
CA ASP A 231 4.71 -7.17 -30.20
C ASP A 231 4.16 -5.86 -29.56
N TRP A 232 3.58 -5.94 -28.36
CA TRP A 232 3.06 -4.80 -27.60
C TRP A 232 4.02 -4.28 -26.52
N LYS A 233 5.27 -4.74 -26.53
CA LYS A 233 6.23 -4.43 -25.47
C LYS A 233 6.52 -2.94 -25.39
N MET A 234 6.59 -2.42 -24.16
CA MET A 234 6.99 -1.03 -23.93
C MET A 234 8.46 -0.79 -24.32
N PRO A 235 8.79 0.36 -24.94
CA PRO A 235 10.18 0.71 -25.23
C PRO A 235 11.04 0.72 -23.97
N LYS A 236 12.26 0.16 -24.07
CA LYS A 236 13.18 0.02 -22.93
C LYS A 236 13.51 1.37 -22.29
N GLU A 237 13.68 2.40 -23.12
CA GLU A 237 14.02 3.76 -22.71
C GLU A 237 12.91 4.36 -21.83
N LEU A 238 11.65 4.11 -22.19
CA LEU A 238 10.49 4.56 -21.42
C LEU A 238 10.45 3.86 -20.04
N VAL A 239 10.73 2.56 -20.00
CA VAL A 239 10.73 1.76 -18.77
C VAL A 239 11.86 2.21 -17.83
N VAL A 240 13.07 2.44 -18.37
CA VAL A 240 14.22 2.95 -17.59
C VAL A 240 13.95 4.36 -17.08
N PHE A 241 13.38 5.24 -17.92
CA PHE A 241 13.00 6.58 -17.49
C PHE A 241 12.00 6.54 -16.33
N ASP A 242 10.96 5.71 -16.42
CA ASP A 242 9.93 5.60 -15.38
C ASP A 242 10.48 5.02 -14.07
N HIS A 243 11.39 4.03 -14.16
CA HIS A 243 12.12 3.51 -13.00
C HIS A 243 12.88 4.62 -12.27
N ASN A 244 13.66 5.41 -13.03
CA ASN A 244 14.45 6.51 -12.47
C ASN A 244 13.55 7.61 -11.91
N GLU A 245 12.44 7.92 -12.59
CA GLU A 245 11.43 8.88 -12.14
C GLU A 245 10.89 8.47 -10.76
N ILE A 246 10.42 7.24 -10.58
CA ILE A 246 9.88 6.76 -9.29
C ILE A 246 10.88 6.94 -8.14
N ILE A 247 12.15 6.62 -8.37
CA ILE A 247 13.21 6.71 -7.35
C ILE A 247 13.50 8.18 -7.00
N VAL A 248 13.66 9.03 -8.01
CA VAL A 248 13.96 10.47 -7.83
C VAL A 248 12.80 11.20 -7.14
N TRP A 249 11.56 10.92 -7.53
CA TRP A 249 10.37 11.42 -6.81
C TRP A 249 10.33 10.90 -5.37
N GLY A 250 10.72 9.64 -5.17
CA GLY A 250 10.90 9.03 -3.86
C GLY A 250 11.83 9.81 -2.93
N ARG A 251 12.91 10.35 -3.49
CA ARG A 251 13.95 11.14 -2.83
C ARG A 251 13.64 12.64 -2.76
N SER A 252 12.44 13.07 -3.14
CA SER A 252 12.01 14.47 -3.18
C SER A 252 12.84 15.38 -4.12
N LEU A 253 13.50 14.81 -5.15
CA LEU A 253 14.37 15.56 -6.07
C LEU A 253 13.63 16.13 -7.29
N ASN A 254 12.54 15.46 -7.71
CA ASN A 254 11.66 15.82 -8.83
C ASN A 254 12.35 16.11 -10.18
N ASP A 255 13.56 15.60 -10.40
CA ASP A 255 14.34 15.76 -11.64
C ASP A 255 15.12 14.48 -11.94
N VAL A 256 14.71 13.75 -12.99
CA VAL A 256 15.27 12.44 -13.38
C VAL A 256 16.79 12.51 -13.63
N ARG A 257 17.32 13.68 -14.01
CA ARG A 257 18.77 13.89 -14.22
C ARG A 257 19.58 13.75 -12.94
N LYS A 258 18.94 13.79 -11.76
CA LYS A 258 19.56 13.61 -10.45
C LYS A 258 19.50 12.17 -9.94
N TYR A 259 19.12 11.21 -10.78
CA TYR A 259 19.02 9.79 -10.41
C TYR A 259 20.34 9.25 -9.85
N ASP A 260 21.46 9.56 -10.50
CA ASP A 260 22.80 9.07 -10.14
C ASP A 260 23.43 9.80 -8.94
N TRP A 261 22.71 10.73 -8.30
CA TRP A 261 23.22 11.42 -7.11
C TRP A 261 23.41 10.43 -5.96
N GLY A 262 24.58 10.51 -5.32
CA GLY A 262 24.92 9.72 -4.13
C GLY A 262 24.08 10.10 -2.91
N ILE A 263 24.09 9.23 -1.89
CA ILE A 263 23.33 9.43 -0.64
C ILE A 263 23.68 10.75 0.05
N GLU A 264 24.93 11.17 -0.01
CA GLU A 264 25.40 12.44 0.56
C GLU A 264 24.73 13.66 -0.07
N SER A 265 24.31 13.57 -1.33
CA SER A 265 23.70 14.69 -2.06
C SER A 265 22.18 14.72 -1.92
N TRP A 266 21.50 13.56 -2.01
CA TRP A 266 20.03 13.54 -1.98
C TRP A 266 19.45 13.44 -0.58
N PHE A 267 20.13 12.78 0.36
CA PHE A 267 19.59 12.53 1.70
C PHE A 267 19.31 13.81 2.49
N PRO A 268 20.19 14.85 2.49
CA PRO A 268 19.90 16.11 3.17
C PRO A 268 18.64 16.78 2.62
N ILE A 269 18.48 16.82 1.29
CA ILE A 269 17.30 17.40 0.63
C ILE A 269 16.04 16.65 1.05
N TRP A 270 16.06 15.31 0.97
CA TRP A 270 14.94 14.49 1.42
C TRP A 270 14.62 14.74 2.89
N TRP A 271 15.63 14.78 3.75
CA TRP A 271 15.46 15.03 5.20
C TRP A 271 14.77 16.37 5.47
N GLU A 272 15.17 17.43 4.77
CA GLU A 272 14.56 18.77 4.88
C GLU A 272 13.09 18.81 4.46
N THR A 273 12.64 17.89 3.59
CA THR A 273 11.21 17.79 3.21
C THR A 273 10.33 17.14 4.28
N LEU A 274 10.91 16.50 5.28
CA LEU A 274 10.15 15.80 6.32
C LEU A 274 9.55 16.78 7.34
N THR A 275 8.37 16.46 7.84
CA THR A 275 7.83 17.20 8.99
C THR A 275 8.61 16.86 10.26
N LYS A 276 8.60 17.75 11.26
CA LYS A 276 9.27 17.50 12.57
C LYS A 276 8.86 16.16 13.21
N ALA A 277 7.59 15.77 13.08
CA ALA A 277 7.08 14.50 13.57
C ALA A 277 7.67 13.30 12.80
N GLN A 278 7.86 13.42 11.49
CA GLN A 278 8.47 12.39 10.66
C GLN A 278 9.97 12.27 10.95
N MET A 279 10.69 13.39 11.08
CA MET A 279 12.09 13.41 11.51
C MET A 279 12.25 12.72 12.87
N PHE A 280 11.42 13.09 13.85
CA PHE A 280 11.41 12.45 15.17
C PHE A 280 11.20 10.94 15.06
N LEU A 281 10.25 10.50 14.24
CA LEU A 281 9.99 9.07 14.01
C LEU A 281 11.21 8.36 13.40
N CYS A 282 11.90 8.98 12.44
CA CYS A 282 13.14 8.45 11.87
C CYS A 282 14.26 8.33 12.91
N VAL A 283 14.52 9.40 13.69
CA VAL A 283 15.53 9.38 14.78
C VAL A 283 15.19 8.34 15.84
N MET A 284 13.92 8.23 16.22
CA MET A 284 13.46 7.23 17.18
C MET A 284 13.73 5.81 16.68
N ASN A 285 13.62 5.53 15.38
CA ASN A 285 13.99 4.22 14.83
C ASN A 285 15.49 3.94 14.97
N ILE A 286 16.37 4.92 14.79
CA ILE A 286 17.83 4.73 15.01
C ILE A 286 18.10 4.37 16.47
N VAL A 287 17.47 5.07 17.42
CA VAL A 287 17.61 4.79 18.86
C VAL A 287 17.06 3.39 19.19
N CYS A 288 15.87 3.05 18.69
CA CYS A 288 15.26 1.74 18.91
C CYS A 288 16.09 0.61 18.30
N PHE A 289 16.71 0.83 17.14
CA PHE A 289 17.61 -0.14 16.51
C PHE A 289 18.79 -0.50 17.42
N ILE A 290 19.44 0.50 18.02
CA ILE A 290 20.57 0.27 18.94
C ILE A 290 20.11 -0.51 20.18
N ILE A 291 19.00 -0.10 20.80
CA ILE A 291 18.47 -0.75 22.01
C ILE A 291 18.06 -2.20 21.71
N LEU A 292 17.30 -2.42 20.64
CA LEU A 292 16.86 -3.76 20.24
C LEU A 292 18.02 -4.65 19.80
N GLY A 293 19.08 -4.07 19.22
CA GLY A 293 20.32 -4.77 18.92
C GLY A 293 21.01 -5.28 20.19
N ALA A 294 21.14 -4.44 21.21
CA ALA A 294 21.66 -4.84 22.51
C ALA A 294 20.81 -5.95 23.17
N GLU A 295 19.48 -5.80 23.15
CA GLU A 295 18.55 -6.83 23.66
C GLU A 295 18.64 -8.15 22.88
N CYS A 296 18.87 -8.11 21.56
CA CYS A 296 19.10 -9.30 20.75
C CYS A 296 20.37 -10.04 21.18
N ILE A 297 21.48 -9.32 21.41
CA ILE A 297 22.74 -9.89 21.90
C ILE A 297 22.53 -10.55 23.26
N ILE A 298 21.80 -9.91 24.17
CA ILE A 298 21.46 -10.46 25.49
C ILE A 298 20.59 -11.73 25.35
N CYS A 299 19.59 -11.71 24.47
CA CYS A 299 18.74 -12.88 24.23
C CYS A 299 19.54 -14.05 23.66
N TYR A 300 20.45 -13.78 22.71
CA TYR A 300 21.35 -14.76 22.13
C TYR A 300 22.27 -15.37 23.19
N ALA A 301 22.95 -14.54 23.99
CA ALA A 301 23.83 -14.98 25.08
C ALA A 301 23.09 -15.82 26.14
N LYS A 302 21.78 -15.58 26.32
CA LYS A 302 20.93 -16.34 27.25
C LYS A 302 20.18 -17.51 26.58
N HIS A 303 20.50 -17.85 25.33
CA HIS A 303 19.82 -18.88 24.53
C HIS A 303 18.28 -18.74 24.49
N LYS A 304 17.77 -17.50 24.53
CA LYS A 304 16.34 -17.20 24.46
C LYS A 304 15.92 -16.95 23.02
N ASN A 305 15.08 -17.83 22.48
CA ASN A 305 14.42 -17.58 21.20
C ASN A 305 13.15 -16.75 21.42
N LYS A 306 13.13 -15.52 20.91
CA LYS A 306 12.02 -14.58 21.05
C LYS A 306 11.44 -14.23 19.68
N GLU A 307 10.13 -14.36 19.55
CA GLU A 307 9.43 -14.14 18.27
C GLU A 307 9.60 -12.71 17.73
N TRP A 308 9.73 -11.72 18.61
CA TRP A 308 9.92 -10.32 18.20
C TRP A 308 11.22 -10.10 17.42
N ILE A 309 12.25 -10.95 17.60
CA ILE A 309 13.53 -10.82 16.89
C ILE A 309 13.32 -11.00 15.38
N LEU A 310 12.52 -11.99 14.98
CA LEU A 310 12.20 -12.21 13.56
C LEU A 310 11.46 -11.02 12.94
N ILE A 311 10.50 -10.46 13.69
CA ILE A 311 9.75 -9.28 13.25
C ILE A 311 10.65 -8.05 13.15
N TRP A 312 11.59 -7.88 14.10
CA TRP A 312 12.57 -6.80 14.08
C TRP A 312 13.53 -6.92 12.89
N ILE A 313 14.07 -8.11 12.62
CA ILE A 313 14.90 -8.35 11.43
C ILE A 313 14.12 -8.05 10.16
N THR A 314 12.89 -8.56 10.04
CA THR A 314 12.03 -8.29 8.88
C THR A 314 11.76 -6.80 8.71
N SER A 315 11.50 -6.07 9.80
CA SER A 315 11.25 -4.63 9.72
C SER A 315 12.49 -3.84 9.30
N ILE A 316 13.70 -4.27 9.69
CA ILE A 316 14.96 -3.70 9.18
C ILE A 316 15.05 -3.85 7.67
N PHE A 317 14.83 -5.07 7.13
CA PHE A 317 14.87 -5.28 5.67
C PHE A 317 13.81 -4.46 4.93
N CYS A 318 12.58 -4.37 5.47
CA CYS A 318 11.55 -3.51 4.91
C CYS A 318 11.94 -2.02 4.94
N LEU A 319 12.53 -1.53 6.04
CA LEU A 319 12.98 -0.15 6.18
C LEU A 319 14.16 0.17 5.24
N SER A 320 15.13 -0.74 5.13
CA SER A 320 16.25 -0.59 4.20
C SER A 320 15.75 -0.57 2.76
N ALA A 321 14.87 -1.50 2.38
CA ALA A 321 14.28 -1.51 1.05
C ALA A 321 13.51 -0.22 0.76
N TRP A 322 12.73 0.31 1.72
CA TRP A 322 12.04 1.59 1.59
C TRP A 322 13.01 2.78 1.46
N LEU A 323 14.05 2.85 2.30
CA LEU A 323 15.00 3.96 2.34
C LEU A 323 15.81 4.07 1.05
N PHE A 324 16.30 2.94 0.53
CA PHE A 324 17.17 2.91 -0.64
C PHE A 324 16.43 2.86 -1.98
N SER A 325 15.10 2.68 -1.98
CA SER A 325 14.27 2.78 -3.18
C SER A 325 13.58 4.14 -3.27
N ALA A 326 12.33 4.24 -2.82
CA ALA A 326 11.51 5.44 -2.84
C ALA A 326 11.05 5.81 -1.42
N PRO A 327 11.84 6.61 -0.67
CA PRO A 327 11.59 6.91 0.75
C PRO A 327 10.47 7.92 1.01
N LEU A 328 9.36 7.88 0.24
CA LEU A 328 8.16 8.63 0.60
C LEU A 328 7.57 8.04 1.87
N ILE A 329 7.30 8.89 2.87
CA ILE A 329 6.77 8.47 4.17
C ILE A 329 5.50 7.62 4.02
N ARG A 330 4.62 7.94 3.07
CA ARG A 330 3.38 7.16 2.82
C ARG A 330 3.63 5.69 2.47
N TYR A 331 4.78 5.36 1.87
CA TYR A 331 5.17 4.00 1.46
C TYR A 331 5.86 3.18 2.57
N GLY A 332 6.35 3.82 3.64
CA GLY A 332 7.16 3.17 4.67
C GLY A 332 6.76 3.45 6.11
N ARG A 333 5.77 4.33 6.33
CA ARG A 333 5.35 4.77 7.68
C ARG A 333 5.00 3.61 8.62
N ILE A 334 4.36 2.55 8.13
CA ILE A 334 4.03 1.37 8.96
C ILE A 334 5.30 0.70 9.51
N TYR A 335 6.37 0.62 8.70
CA TYR A 335 7.63 -0.01 9.11
C TYR A 335 8.34 0.80 10.19
N LEU A 336 8.25 2.14 10.09
CA LEU A 336 8.79 3.05 11.10
C LEU A 336 8.07 2.92 12.46
N TYR A 337 6.87 2.33 12.52
CA TYR A 337 6.19 2.07 13.79
C TYR A 337 6.66 0.80 14.48
N PHE A 338 7.20 -0.19 13.76
CA PHE A 338 7.47 -1.50 14.34
C PHE A 338 8.56 -1.49 15.40
N GLN A 339 9.71 -0.83 15.18
CA GLN A 339 10.79 -0.87 16.18
C GLN A 339 10.38 -0.19 17.51
N PRO A 340 9.79 1.02 17.51
CA PRO A 340 9.28 1.64 18.73
C PRO A 340 8.22 0.78 19.44
N LEU A 341 7.31 0.18 18.68
CA LEU A 341 6.25 -0.66 19.23
C LEU A 341 6.79 -1.99 19.78
N ILE A 342 7.82 -2.58 19.18
CA ILE A 342 8.47 -3.79 19.70
C ILE A 342 9.11 -3.45 21.05
N LEU A 343 9.84 -2.34 21.13
CA LEU A 343 10.47 -1.90 22.37
C LEU A 343 9.42 -1.63 23.46
N LEU A 344 8.33 -0.93 23.12
CA LEU A 344 7.21 -0.70 24.03
C LEU A 344 6.60 -2.02 24.53
N GLY A 345 6.39 -2.99 23.64
CA GLY A 345 5.90 -4.32 24.00
C GLY A 345 6.82 -5.04 24.98
N ILE A 346 8.14 -5.03 24.73
CA ILE A 346 9.15 -5.63 25.63
C ILE A 346 9.12 -4.97 27.01
N VAL A 347 9.03 -3.64 27.07
CA VAL A 347 8.98 -2.88 28.32
C VAL A 347 7.74 -3.23 29.13
N ILE A 348 6.56 -3.30 28.49
CA ILE A 348 5.29 -3.63 29.17
C ILE A 348 5.29 -5.09 29.66
N GLU A 349 5.76 -6.03 28.84
CA GLU A 349 5.81 -7.46 29.20
C GLU A 349 6.74 -7.71 30.40
N ASN A 350 7.90 -7.06 30.42
CA ASN A 350 8.91 -7.24 31.48
C ASN A 350 8.69 -6.34 32.70
N ALA A 351 7.72 -5.42 32.65
CA ALA A 351 7.41 -4.53 33.76
C ALA A 351 6.94 -5.33 35.00
N LYS A 352 7.79 -5.36 36.04
CA LYS A 352 7.45 -5.90 37.36
C LYS A 352 6.50 -4.99 38.14
N LYS A 353 6.68 -3.67 37.99
CA LYS A 353 5.85 -2.67 38.65
C LYS A 353 4.59 -2.42 37.83
N ILE A 354 3.43 -2.54 38.47
CA ILE A 354 2.12 -2.31 37.85
C ILE A 354 2.02 -0.91 37.24
N ILE A 355 2.67 0.10 37.84
CA ILE A 355 2.66 1.48 37.36
C ILE A 355 3.23 1.63 35.94
N ILE A 356 4.26 0.86 35.58
CA ILE A 356 4.86 0.91 34.24
C ILE A 356 3.90 0.31 33.21
N ARG A 357 3.11 -0.70 33.61
CA ARG A 357 2.03 -1.24 32.76
C ARG A 357 0.91 -0.23 32.56
N TRP A 358 0.53 0.53 33.61
CA TRP A 358 -0.44 1.62 33.50
C TRP A 358 0.06 2.75 32.61
N ILE A 359 1.34 3.14 32.71
CA ILE A 359 1.94 4.15 31.82
C ILE A 359 1.92 3.65 30.37
N GLY A 360 2.35 2.42 30.11
CA GLY A 360 2.31 1.83 28.78
C GLY A 360 0.89 1.79 28.21
N MET A 361 -0.11 1.48 29.04
CA MET A 361 -1.52 1.53 28.66
C MET A 361 -1.99 2.95 28.35
N LEU A 362 -1.60 3.93 29.14
CA LEU A 362 -1.92 5.33 28.90
C LEU A 362 -1.32 5.81 27.57
N CYS A 363 -0.10 5.37 27.23
CA CYS A 363 0.48 5.61 25.90
C CYS A 363 -0.34 4.96 24.78
N CYS A 364 -0.82 3.73 24.95
CA CYS A 364 -1.69 3.06 23.98
C CYS A 364 -3.01 3.83 23.80
N CYS A 365 -3.63 4.27 24.89
CA CYS A 365 -4.84 5.10 24.84
C CYS A 365 -4.58 6.45 24.17
N ALA A 366 -3.46 7.10 24.45
CA ALA A 366 -3.07 8.36 23.83
C ALA A 366 -2.90 8.21 22.30
N VAL A 367 -2.31 7.10 21.85
CA VAL A 367 -2.22 6.75 20.44
C VAL A 367 -3.61 6.60 19.79
N CYS A 368 -4.52 5.86 20.42
CA CYS A 368 -5.88 5.69 19.92
C CYS A 368 -6.63 7.03 19.87
N MET A 369 -6.50 7.86 20.91
CA MET A 369 -7.09 9.20 20.98
C MET A 369 -6.52 10.13 19.91
N TYR A 370 -5.21 10.10 19.67
CA TYR A 370 -4.58 10.88 18.62
C TYR A 370 -5.09 10.48 17.23
N SER A 371 -5.17 9.17 16.96
CA SER A 371 -5.77 8.67 15.71
C SER A 371 -7.22 9.10 15.55
N ALA A 372 -8.02 9.05 16.63
CA ALA A 372 -9.40 9.51 16.63
C ALA A 372 -9.49 11.02 16.42
N PHE A 373 -8.60 11.81 17.01
CA PHE A 373 -8.50 13.25 16.82
C PHE A 373 -8.17 13.61 15.37
N LEU A 374 -7.19 12.95 14.75
CA LEU A 374 -6.86 13.16 13.33
C LEU A 374 -8.06 12.84 12.42
N THR A 375 -8.73 11.72 12.70
CA THR A 375 -9.90 11.29 11.94
C THR A 375 -11.07 12.25 12.13
N GLY A 376 -11.37 12.62 13.36
CA GLY A 376 -12.43 13.56 13.70
C GLY A 376 -12.19 14.95 13.12
N GLY A 377 -10.96 15.47 13.21
CA GLY A 377 -10.57 16.74 12.59
C GLY A 377 -10.71 16.70 11.07
N TYR A 378 -10.32 15.61 10.42
CA TYR A 378 -10.51 15.45 8.98
C TYR A 378 -11.99 15.41 8.60
N ILE A 379 -12.83 14.71 9.36
CA ILE A 379 -14.28 14.65 9.12
C ILE A 379 -14.93 16.03 9.33
N LEU A 380 -14.61 16.72 10.41
CA LEU A 380 -15.19 18.03 10.75
C LEU A 380 -14.81 19.13 9.74
N ASN A 381 -13.61 19.04 9.15
CA ASN A 381 -13.14 19.99 8.14
C ASN A 381 -13.70 19.71 6.73
N ASN A 382 -14.37 18.58 6.51
CA ASN A 382 -15.00 18.27 5.22
C ASN A 382 -16.50 18.58 5.28
N GLU A 383 -16.90 19.69 4.66
CA GLU A 383 -18.29 20.19 4.68
C GLU A 383 -19.30 19.29 3.95
N LYS A 384 -18.84 18.41 3.05
CA LYS A 384 -19.68 17.57 2.19
C LYS A 384 -19.58 16.10 2.59
N ILE A 385 -20.38 15.69 3.58
CA ILE A 385 -20.57 14.27 3.92
C ILE A 385 -21.76 13.72 3.12
N ALA A 386 -21.49 12.94 2.08
CA ALA A 386 -22.55 12.28 1.30
C ALA A 386 -22.90 10.92 1.93
N ILE A 387 -23.85 10.88 2.87
CA ILE A 387 -24.10 9.69 3.71
C ILE A 387 -24.67 8.49 2.93
N ILE A 388 -25.34 8.73 1.79
CA ILE A 388 -26.07 7.70 1.03
C ILE A 388 -25.26 7.18 -0.15
N TYR A 389 -24.67 8.07 -0.95
CA TYR A 389 -23.81 7.73 -2.08
C TYR A 389 -22.46 8.39 -1.91
N PRO A 390 -21.35 7.72 -2.21
CA PRO A 390 -20.06 8.38 -2.16
C PRO A 390 -19.98 9.50 -3.19
N ALA A 391 -19.25 10.57 -2.85
CA ALA A 391 -18.99 11.65 -3.78
C ALA A 391 -18.35 11.12 -5.07
N GLU A 392 -18.68 11.72 -6.20
CA GLU A 392 -18.10 11.32 -7.48
C GLU A 392 -16.58 11.57 -7.54
N TYR A 393 -15.92 10.90 -8.48
CA TYR A 393 -14.56 11.28 -8.82
C TYR A 393 -14.51 12.76 -9.25
N PRO A 394 -13.44 13.51 -8.90
CA PRO A 394 -13.30 14.85 -9.42
C PRO A 394 -13.25 14.83 -10.95
N ALA A 395 -13.82 15.88 -11.56
CA ALA A 395 -13.83 16.07 -13.00
C ALA A 395 -12.78 17.11 -13.40
N TRP A 396 -12.20 16.93 -14.57
CA TRP A 396 -11.26 17.85 -15.20
C TRP A 396 -11.76 18.19 -16.60
N GLU A 397 -11.42 19.38 -17.08
CA GLU A 397 -11.67 19.77 -18.46
C GLU A 397 -10.69 19.04 -19.38
N CYS A 398 -11.24 18.42 -20.42
CA CYS A 398 -10.47 17.57 -21.32
C CYS A 398 -10.76 17.92 -22.77
N SER A 399 -9.71 17.98 -23.58
CA SER A 399 -9.84 18.05 -25.03
C SER A 399 -9.83 16.65 -25.65
N ALA A 400 -10.69 16.44 -26.65
CA ALA A 400 -10.71 15.21 -27.44
C ALA A 400 -9.67 15.27 -28.57
N ASN A 401 -8.98 14.16 -28.81
CA ASN A 401 -8.04 13.99 -29.90
C ASN A 401 -8.46 12.77 -30.72
N ASP A 402 -8.44 12.89 -32.05
CA ASP A 402 -8.67 11.75 -32.92
C ASP A 402 -7.44 10.82 -32.93
N PHE A 403 -7.69 9.54 -32.69
CA PHE A 403 -6.69 8.49 -32.74
C PHE A 403 -7.27 7.30 -33.51
N TYR A 404 -7.04 7.28 -34.83
CA TYR A 404 -7.59 6.26 -35.74
C TYR A 404 -9.12 6.19 -35.71
N GLY A 405 -9.81 7.34 -35.68
CA GLY A 405 -11.26 7.41 -35.57
C GLY A 405 -11.82 7.15 -34.16
N ILE A 406 -10.95 6.97 -33.17
CA ILE A 406 -11.30 6.82 -31.75
C ILE A 406 -10.95 8.11 -31.02
N LEU A 407 -11.90 8.64 -30.24
CA LEU A 407 -11.64 9.80 -29.38
C LEU A 407 -10.80 9.40 -28.16
N VAL A 408 -9.61 10.00 -28.04
CA VAL A 408 -8.73 9.88 -26.86
C VAL A 408 -8.59 11.24 -26.21
N TYR A 409 -8.76 11.29 -24.90
CA TYR A 409 -8.83 12.54 -24.16
C TYR A 409 -7.50 12.92 -23.51
N THR A 410 -7.20 14.21 -23.49
CA THR A 410 -6.09 14.82 -22.75
C THR A 410 -6.63 15.92 -21.86
N CYS A 411 -6.02 16.16 -20.70
CA CYS A 411 -6.38 17.31 -19.89
C CYS A 411 -5.98 18.62 -20.58
N GLU A 412 -6.75 19.69 -20.39
CA GLU A 412 -6.38 21.04 -20.85
C GLU A 412 -5.28 21.67 -19.99
N ASP A 413 -5.28 21.37 -18.69
CA ASP A 413 -4.27 21.85 -17.73
C ASP A 413 -3.71 20.71 -16.84
N GLY A 414 -2.39 20.59 -16.79
CA GLY A 414 -1.69 19.54 -16.06
C GLY A 414 -1.80 18.14 -16.70
N ASP A 415 -1.86 17.09 -15.87
CA ASP A 415 -1.79 15.69 -16.32
C ASP A 415 -2.92 14.80 -15.75
N ARG A 416 -3.94 15.39 -15.11
CA ARG A 416 -5.05 14.68 -14.47
C ARG A 416 -6.30 14.73 -15.33
N THR A 417 -6.89 13.58 -15.63
CA THR A 417 -8.10 13.47 -16.48
C THR A 417 -9.29 12.86 -15.73
N GLY A 418 -9.05 12.30 -14.54
CA GLY A 418 -10.09 11.76 -13.69
C GLY A 418 -10.78 10.53 -14.26
N TRP A 419 -12.03 10.31 -13.88
CA TRP A 419 -12.81 9.16 -14.31
C TRP A 419 -13.55 9.38 -15.64
N ASN A 420 -14.07 10.59 -15.88
CA ASN A 420 -15.08 10.84 -16.90
C ASN A 420 -14.53 10.82 -18.33
N CYS A 421 -13.40 11.49 -18.58
CA CYS A 421 -12.75 11.52 -19.89
C CYS A 421 -12.03 10.20 -20.14
N PHE A 422 -12.50 9.36 -21.05
CA PHE A 422 -11.97 8.00 -21.25
C PHE A 422 -12.13 7.54 -22.70
N PRO A 423 -11.14 6.86 -23.29
CA PRO A 423 -9.80 6.61 -22.74
C PRO A 423 -8.98 7.91 -22.69
N SER A 424 -8.07 8.03 -21.73
CA SER A 424 -7.23 9.23 -21.61
C SER A 424 -5.73 8.95 -21.53
N ILE A 425 -4.97 10.00 -21.88
CA ILE A 425 -3.51 10.05 -21.79
C ILE A 425 -3.08 11.36 -21.13
N PRO A 426 -1.93 11.39 -20.44
CA PRO A 426 -1.44 12.60 -19.78
C PRO A 426 -0.94 13.64 -20.78
N TYR A 427 -0.37 13.20 -21.92
CA TYR A 427 0.24 14.09 -22.91
C TYR A 427 -0.12 13.71 -24.33
N LYS A 428 -0.61 14.67 -25.13
CA LYS A 428 -0.98 14.47 -26.54
C LYS A 428 0.13 13.87 -27.40
N LYS A 429 1.40 14.21 -27.10
CA LYS A 429 2.59 13.70 -27.81
C LYS A 429 2.69 12.18 -27.80
N THR A 430 2.10 11.49 -26.81
CA THR A 430 2.10 10.02 -26.73
C THR A 430 1.38 9.38 -27.92
N LEU A 431 0.37 10.03 -28.52
CA LEU A 431 -0.32 9.53 -29.71
C LEU A 431 0.59 9.46 -30.94
N ALA A 432 1.64 10.27 -30.99
CA ALA A 432 2.61 10.23 -32.09
C ALA A 432 3.55 9.02 -31.98
N THR A 433 3.72 8.45 -30.78
CA THR A 433 4.71 7.38 -30.51
C THR A 433 4.09 5.98 -30.41
N ILE A 434 2.76 5.86 -30.45
CA ILE A 434 2.05 4.59 -30.31
C ILE A 434 1.08 4.36 -31.47
N GLU A 435 0.71 3.10 -31.68
CA GLU A 435 -0.35 2.70 -32.60
C GLU A 435 -1.24 1.63 -31.96
N LEU A 436 -2.45 1.47 -32.49
CA LEU A 436 -3.30 0.36 -32.11
C LEU A 436 -2.65 -0.95 -32.53
N ARG A 437 -2.71 -1.96 -31.66
CA ARG A 437 -2.24 -3.31 -31.97
C ARG A 437 -3.16 -4.02 -32.97
N GLY A 438 -4.45 -3.69 -32.94
CA GLY A 438 -5.50 -4.19 -33.83
C GLY A 438 -6.47 -3.07 -34.25
N GLY A 439 -7.73 -3.41 -34.52
CA GLY A 439 -8.77 -2.46 -34.91
C GLY A 439 -9.53 -1.82 -33.74
N SER A 440 -9.26 -2.24 -32.50
CA SER A 440 -10.01 -1.78 -31.32
C SER A 440 -9.13 -1.57 -30.08
N LEU A 441 -9.61 -0.75 -29.13
CA LEU A 441 -8.95 -0.54 -27.83
C LEU A 441 -8.73 -1.84 -27.04
N LYS A 442 -9.61 -2.83 -27.23
CA LYS A 442 -9.53 -4.14 -26.56
C LYS A 442 -8.30 -4.95 -27.00
N GLU A 443 -7.87 -4.78 -28.24
CA GLU A 443 -6.73 -5.50 -28.79
C GLU A 443 -5.39 -4.93 -28.32
N GLY A 444 -5.39 -3.69 -27.83
CA GLY A 444 -4.28 -3.07 -27.13
C GLY A 444 -3.44 -2.12 -27.98
N PHE A 445 -2.27 -1.78 -27.45
CA PHE A 445 -1.39 -0.73 -27.98
C PHE A 445 0.03 -1.23 -28.11
N LYS A 446 0.74 -0.76 -29.12
CA LYS A 446 2.17 -1.02 -29.31
C LYS A 446 2.90 0.27 -29.65
N ALA A 447 4.19 0.31 -29.36
CA ALA A 447 5.03 1.42 -29.79
C ALA A 447 5.17 1.42 -31.32
N LYS A 448 5.13 2.60 -31.94
CA LYS A 448 5.47 2.72 -33.37
C LYS A 448 6.94 2.37 -33.56
N GLN A 449 7.25 1.56 -34.55
CA GLN A 449 8.64 1.38 -34.98
C GLN A 449 9.14 2.72 -35.54
N GLN A 450 10.29 3.20 -35.05
CA GLN A 450 10.98 4.31 -35.70
C GLN A 450 11.39 3.82 -37.09
N ALA A 451 10.88 4.49 -38.13
CA ALA A 451 11.20 4.20 -39.52
C ALA A 451 12.66 4.55 -39.84
#